data_AF-A0A7S1DLB4-F1
#
_entry.id   AF-A0A7S1DLB4-F1
#
_cell.length_a   1.000
_cell.length_b   1.000
_cell.length_c   1.000
_cell.angle_alpha   90.00
_cell.angle_beta   90.00
_cell.angle_gamma   90.00
#
_symmetry.space_group_name_H-M   'P 1'
#
loop_
_entity.id
_entity.type
_entity.pdbx_description
1 polymer ?
#
loop_
_entity_poly.entity_id
_entity_poly.type
_entity_poly.pdbx_seq_one_letter_code
_entity_poly.pdbx_strand_id
1 'polypeptide(L)'
;TPSQSIILGLSDGGKPLYILEPSFVVRTVDQSMALANISNTMTFSLTTNFDMPDESTVTLSGLSGLATASNTSLPIEYVSGPSVYGTSGVWGAAGSLLLTVCCGLNTSSGVVLSFVVVNGPNTVESRDVRVSFSVGGGYDVSVSDE
;
A
#
# COMPACT_ATOMS: atom_id res chain seq x y z
N THR A 1 53.36 2.56 -7.61
CA THR A 1 52.94 1.47 -6.71
C THR A 1 51.70 0.83 -7.30
N PRO A 2 51.66 -0.50 -7.53
CA PRO A 2 50.81 -1.11 -8.54
C PRO A 2 49.46 -1.66 -8.04
N SER A 3 48.55 -1.83 -9.01
CA SER A 3 47.45 -2.81 -9.10
C SER A 3 46.11 -2.49 -8.43
N GLN A 4 45.28 -1.71 -9.12
CA GLN A 4 43.88 -2.12 -9.23
C GLN A 4 43.82 -3.24 -10.26
N SER A 5 43.55 -4.45 -9.80
CA SER A 5 43.46 -5.64 -10.63
C SER A 5 42.30 -5.49 -11.61
N ILE A 6 42.62 -5.35 -12.90
CA ILE A 6 41.66 -5.56 -13.99
C ILE A 6 41.40 -7.06 -14.05
N ILE A 7 40.30 -7.50 -13.46
CA ILE A 7 39.78 -8.84 -13.68
C ILE A 7 38.60 -8.69 -14.65
N LEU A 8 38.88 -8.98 -15.93
CA LEU A 8 37.91 -9.08 -17.04
C LEU A 8 37.40 -7.77 -17.70
N GLY A 9 38.25 -6.75 -17.85
CA GLY A 9 38.08 -5.76 -18.94
C GLY A 9 36.87 -4.82 -18.86
N LEU A 10 36.23 -4.63 -17.71
CA LEU A 10 35.18 -3.64 -17.52
C LEU A 10 35.60 -2.65 -16.44
N SER A 11 35.81 -1.39 -16.80
CA SER A 11 36.10 -0.30 -15.86
C SER A 11 34.91 0.05 -14.96
N ASP A 12 33.71 -0.45 -15.29
CA ASP A 12 32.44 -0.22 -14.57
C ASP A 12 31.66 -1.54 -14.29
N GLY A 13 32.31 -2.70 -14.32
CA GLY A 13 31.69 -4.01 -14.12
C GLY A 13 31.17 -4.31 -12.69
N GLY A 14 31.05 -3.28 -11.85
CA GLY A 14 30.76 -3.37 -10.43
C GLY A 14 29.64 -2.44 -9.96
N LYS A 15 28.69 -2.09 -10.84
CA LYS A 15 27.39 -1.55 -10.40
C LYS A 15 26.39 -2.72 -10.37
N PRO A 16 26.43 -3.59 -9.33
CA PRO A 16 25.41 -4.60 -9.15
C PRO A 16 24.02 -3.94 -9.13
N LEU A 17 23.01 -4.71 -9.53
CA LEU A 17 21.60 -4.31 -9.57
C LEU A 17 21.24 -3.51 -8.32
N TYR A 18 20.89 -2.23 -8.47
CA TYR A 18 20.31 -1.45 -7.37
C TYR A 18 18.88 -1.94 -7.20
N ILE A 19 18.68 -2.87 -6.27
CA ILE A 19 17.34 -3.31 -5.87
C ILE A 19 16.79 -2.21 -4.97
N LEU A 20 15.90 -1.39 -5.53
CA LEU A 20 15.08 -0.49 -4.74
C LEU A 20 14.04 -1.35 -4.02
N GLU A 21 14.18 -1.52 -2.70
CA GLU A 21 13.14 -2.15 -1.88
C GLU A 21 11.87 -1.29 -1.92
N PRO A 22 10.79 -1.75 -2.55
CA PRO A 22 9.56 -1.00 -2.61
C PRO A 22 8.99 -0.85 -1.19
N SER A 23 8.77 0.38 -0.74
CA SER A 23 8.27 0.63 0.61
C SER A 23 7.08 1.57 0.61
N PHE A 24 6.12 1.28 1.49
CA PHE A 24 5.03 2.18 1.83
C PHE A 24 5.20 2.68 3.25
N VAL A 25 5.04 3.99 3.42
CA VAL A 25 4.98 4.58 4.74
C VAL A 25 3.51 4.82 5.11
N VAL A 26 2.91 3.90 5.88
CA VAL A 26 1.61 4.11 6.52
C VAL A 26 1.86 4.86 7.82
N ARG A 27 1.51 6.15 7.88
CA ARG A 27 1.81 6.96 9.06
C ARG A 27 0.74 6.95 10.12
N THR A 28 -0.51 6.65 9.78
CA THR A 28 -1.62 6.66 10.73
C THR A 28 -2.77 5.85 10.19
N VAL A 29 -3.42 5.06 11.06
CA VAL A 29 -4.81 4.65 10.92
C VAL A 29 -5.53 5.24 12.10
N ASP A 30 -6.07 6.44 11.90
CA ASP A 30 -6.88 7.09 12.92
C ASP A 30 -8.30 6.54 12.84
N GLN A 31 -8.91 6.32 14.01
CA GLN A 31 -10.28 5.83 14.14
C GLN A 31 -11.10 6.93 14.79
N SER A 32 -12.16 7.39 14.12
CA SER A 32 -13.02 8.43 14.68
C SER A 32 -13.77 7.96 15.94
N MET A 33 -14.03 6.66 16.10
CA MET A 33 -14.75 6.08 17.26
C MET A 33 -14.33 4.63 17.53
N ALA A 34 -13.99 4.27 18.78
CA ALA A 34 -13.66 2.90 19.21
C ALA A 34 -14.88 2.08 19.66
N LEU A 35 -16.09 2.64 19.56
CA LEU A 35 -17.32 1.98 20.02
C LEU A 35 -17.70 0.81 19.11
N ALA A 36 -18.11 -0.29 19.73
CA ALA A 36 -18.54 -1.51 19.03
C ALA A 36 -19.76 -1.26 18.15
N ASN A 37 -19.82 -1.91 16.99
CA ASN A 37 -20.94 -1.86 16.03
C ASN A 37 -21.30 -0.44 15.53
N ILE A 38 -20.37 0.51 15.61
CA ILE A 38 -20.53 1.88 15.11
C ILE A 38 -19.61 2.09 13.91
N SER A 39 -20.03 2.95 12.98
CA SER A 39 -19.21 3.40 11.85
C SER A 39 -17.96 4.14 12.32
N ASN A 40 -16.87 3.85 11.63
CA ASN A 40 -15.54 4.30 11.93
C ASN A 40 -14.84 4.72 10.65
N THR A 41 -14.31 5.93 10.63
CA THR A 41 -13.55 6.45 9.49
C THR A 41 -12.11 6.06 9.67
N MET A 42 -11.57 5.30 8.71
CA MET A 42 -10.17 4.90 8.65
C MET A 42 -9.46 5.81 7.67
N THR A 43 -8.46 6.54 8.14
CA THR A 43 -7.62 7.42 7.30
C THR A 43 -6.23 6.83 7.19
N PHE A 44 -5.65 6.75 5.99
CA PHE A 44 -4.29 6.26 5.78
C PHE A 44 -3.53 7.15 4.81
N SER A 45 -2.23 7.32 5.06
CA SER A 45 -1.30 7.94 4.12
C SER A 45 -0.55 6.84 3.37
N LEU A 46 -0.40 7.03 2.06
CA LEU A 46 0.42 6.16 1.23
C LEU A 46 1.46 7.01 0.51
N THR A 47 2.71 6.58 0.54
CA THR A 47 3.79 7.19 -0.25
C THR A 47 4.66 6.06 -0.76
N THR A 48 4.96 6.09 -2.05
CA THR A 48 5.80 5.09 -2.72
C THR A 48 7.17 5.69 -3.05
N ASN A 49 8.21 4.87 -2.95
CA ASN A 49 9.56 5.19 -3.40
C ASN A 49 9.84 4.76 -4.85
N PHE A 50 8.88 4.12 -5.53
CA PHE A 50 8.94 3.71 -6.95
C PHE A 50 7.69 4.16 -7.74
N ASP A 51 7.81 4.28 -9.06
CA ASP A 51 6.67 4.59 -9.93
C ASP A 51 5.79 3.33 -10.05
N MET A 52 4.50 3.43 -9.70
CA MET A 52 3.53 2.35 -9.96
C MET A 52 2.81 2.61 -11.29
N PRO A 53 2.88 1.69 -12.27
CA PRO A 53 2.13 1.82 -13.50
C PRO A 53 0.62 1.71 -13.25
N ASP A 54 -0.16 2.08 -14.26
CA ASP A 54 -1.60 1.80 -14.31
C ASP A 54 -1.89 0.31 -14.06
N GLU A 55 -3.08 0.03 -13.54
CA GLU A 55 -3.56 -1.32 -13.16
C GLU A 55 -2.79 -1.99 -12.01
N SER A 56 -1.75 -1.34 -11.47
CA SER A 56 -1.12 -1.81 -10.23
C SER A 56 -2.11 -1.82 -9.08
N THR A 57 -1.94 -2.75 -8.16
CA THR A 57 -2.80 -2.84 -6.98
C THR A 57 -2.04 -2.57 -5.70
N VAL A 58 -2.74 -2.00 -4.72
CA VAL A 58 -2.28 -1.83 -3.34
C VAL A 58 -3.30 -2.51 -2.44
N THR A 59 -2.84 -3.42 -1.59
CA THR A 59 -3.67 -4.11 -0.61
C THR A 59 -3.29 -3.67 0.79
N LEU A 60 -4.24 -3.06 1.50
CA LEU A 60 -4.18 -2.90 2.94
C LEU A 60 -4.75 -4.16 3.59
N SER A 61 -4.04 -4.73 4.56
CA SER A 61 -4.46 -5.92 5.30
C SER A 61 -4.18 -5.76 6.80
N GLY A 62 -4.66 -6.71 7.60
CA GLY A 62 -4.57 -6.63 9.07
C GLY A 62 -5.71 -5.83 9.71
N LEU A 63 -6.76 -5.51 8.95
CA LEU A 63 -7.93 -4.76 9.43
C LEU A 63 -9.03 -5.68 9.96
N SER A 64 -8.67 -6.74 10.68
CA SER A 64 -9.61 -7.74 11.17
C SER A 64 -10.48 -7.22 12.32
N GLY A 65 -11.54 -7.97 12.67
CA GLY A 65 -12.46 -7.62 13.75
C GLY A 65 -13.38 -6.43 13.43
N LEU A 66 -13.63 -6.18 12.14
CA LEU A 66 -14.64 -5.23 11.65
C LEU A 66 -15.91 -5.99 11.27
N ALA A 67 -17.05 -5.32 11.33
CA ALA A 67 -18.37 -5.86 10.96
C ALA A 67 -18.79 -5.51 9.52
N THR A 68 -17.98 -4.74 8.79
CA THR A 68 -18.24 -4.41 7.38
C THR A 68 -18.23 -5.67 6.52
N ALA A 69 -19.37 -5.99 5.90
CA ALA A 69 -19.46 -7.06 4.92
C ALA A 69 -18.63 -6.76 3.66
N SER A 70 -18.17 -7.80 2.96
CA SER A 70 -17.42 -7.65 1.71
C SER A 70 -18.17 -6.77 0.71
N ASN A 71 -17.43 -5.88 0.05
CA ASN A 71 -18.00 -4.90 -0.89
C ASN A 71 -17.02 -4.66 -2.04
N THR A 72 -17.44 -4.89 -3.28
CA THR A 72 -16.60 -4.70 -4.47
C THR A 72 -16.45 -3.24 -4.89
N SER A 73 -17.20 -2.33 -4.28
CA SER A 73 -17.15 -0.89 -4.52
C SER A 73 -17.35 -0.15 -3.19
N LEU A 74 -16.43 -0.38 -2.24
CA LEU A 74 -16.39 0.41 -1.01
C LEU A 74 -15.94 1.83 -1.35
N PRO A 75 -16.72 2.89 -1.02
CA PRO A 75 -16.33 4.26 -1.33
C PRO A 75 -15.01 4.66 -0.66
N ILE A 76 -14.16 5.33 -1.43
CA ILE A 76 -12.89 5.91 -0.97
C ILE A 76 -12.92 7.42 -1.21
N GLU A 77 -12.50 8.17 -0.21
CA GLU A 77 -12.39 9.62 -0.27
C GLU A 77 -10.92 10.06 -0.27
N TYR A 78 -10.66 11.13 -1.01
CA TYR A 78 -9.37 11.80 -1.02
C TYR A 78 -9.36 12.89 0.04
N VAL A 79 -8.53 12.71 1.07
CA VAL A 79 -8.29 13.73 2.08
C VAL A 79 -7.29 14.75 1.55
N SER A 80 -6.22 14.28 0.89
CA SER A 80 -5.21 15.12 0.23
C SER A 80 -4.35 14.32 -0.74
N GLY A 81 -3.60 15.01 -1.59
CA GLY A 81 -2.72 14.38 -2.60
C GLY A 81 -3.42 14.14 -3.93
N PRO A 82 -2.76 13.46 -4.88
CA PRO A 82 -3.26 13.30 -6.23
C PRO A 82 -4.31 12.19 -6.35
N SER A 83 -5.23 12.33 -7.31
CA SER A 83 -6.28 11.33 -7.61
C SER A 83 -5.75 10.17 -8.46
N VAL A 84 -4.85 9.37 -7.88
CA VAL A 84 -4.13 8.27 -8.56
C VAL A 84 -4.81 6.89 -8.45
N TYR A 85 -5.84 6.79 -7.62
CA TYR A 85 -6.70 5.63 -7.43
C TYR A 85 -8.12 5.91 -7.92
N GLY A 86 -8.94 4.86 -8.10
CA GLY A 86 -10.39 5.03 -8.24
C GLY A 86 -11.04 5.65 -7.00
N THR A 87 -12.31 6.05 -7.11
CA THR A 87 -13.13 6.53 -5.96
C THR A 87 -13.76 5.38 -5.15
N SER A 88 -13.35 4.14 -5.43
CA SER A 88 -13.80 2.96 -4.71
C SER A 88 -12.72 1.88 -4.69
N GLY A 89 -12.73 1.03 -3.67
CA GLY A 89 -11.89 -0.17 -3.57
C GLY A 89 -12.70 -1.44 -3.33
N VAL A 90 -12.03 -2.60 -3.36
CA VAL A 90 -12.63 -3.89 -3.02
C VAL A 90 -12.31 -4.22 -1.56
N TRP A 91 -13.35 -4.25 -0.73
CA TRP A 91 -13.28 -4.64 0.67
C TRP A 91 -13.57 -6.14 0.84
N GLY A 92 -12.66 -6.84 1.51
CA GLY A 92 -12.85 -8.19 2.01
C GLY A 92 -13.18 -8.17 3.50
N ALA A 93 -14.27 -8.85 3.89
CA ALA A 93 -14.70 -8.97 5.28
C ALA A 93 -13.65 -9.61 6.22
N ALA A 94 -12.61 -10.26 5.68
CA ALA A 94 -11.46 -10.72 6.45
C ALA A 94 -10.56 -9.58 6.98
N GLY A 95 -10.81 -8.33 6.57
CA GLY A 95 -10.04 -7.16 6.98
C GLY A 95 -9.00 -6.75 5.94
N SER A 96 -9.39 -6.70 4.66
CA SER A 96 -8.52 -6.24 3.58
C SER A 96 -9.21 -5.25 2.66
N LEU A 97 -8.45 -4.25 2.19
CA LEU A 97 -8.89 -3.28 1.19
C LEU A 97 -7.92 -3.31 0.00
N LEU A 98 -8.43 -3.62 -1.18
CA LEU A 98 -7.70 -3.57 -2.44
C LEU A 98 -8.04 -2.26 -3.19
N LEU A 99 -7.00 -1.55 -3.60
CA LEU A 99 -7.06 -0.33 -4.40
C LEU A 99 -6.36 -0.57 -5.73
N THR A 100 -6.91 -0.05 -6.81
CA THR A 100 -6.31 -0.10 -8.15
C THR A 100 -5.85 1.29 -8.57
N VAL A 101 -4.60 1.39 -9.00
CA VAL A 101 -4.01 2.60 -9.60
C VAL A 101 -4.69 2.82 -10.95
N CYS A 102 -5.16 4.04 -11.23
CA CYS A 102 -5.99 4.35 -12.40
C CYS A 102 -5.30 5.17 -13.50
N CYS A 103 -4.15 5.76 -13.21
CA CYS A 103 -3.44 6.65 -14.15
C CYS A 103 -1.91 6.66 -13.97
N GLY A 104 -1.38 5.72 -13.18
CA GLY A 104 0.00 5.70 -12.71
C GLY A 104 0.23 6.58 -11.48
N LEU A 105 1.10 6.14 -10.58
CA LEU A 105 1.52 6.87 -9.39
C LEU A 105 3.03 7.08 -9.44
N ASN A 106 3.45 8.34 -9.58
CA ASN A 106 4.87 8.68 -9.60
C ASN A 106 5.47 8.60 -8.19
N THR A 107 6.73 8.19 -8.13
CA THR A 107 7.66 8.31 -7.00
C THR A 107 7.45 9.63 -6.27
N SER A 108 7.41 9.60 -4.94
CA SER A 108 7.28 10.76 -4.04
C SER A 108 5.90 11.45 -3.96
N SER A 109 4.89 11.01 -4.71
CA SER A 109 3.53 11.51 -4.55
C SER A 109 2.84 10.83 -3.36
N GLY A 110 2.84 11.51 -2.21
CA GLY A 110 2.04 11.09 -1.06
C GLY A 110 0.56 11.32 -1.31
N VAL A 111 -0.28 10.33 -1.01
CA VAL A 111 -1.75 10.47 -1.00
C VAL A 111 -2.28 10.14 0.39
N VAL A 112 -3.33 10.84 0.81
CA VAL A 112 -4.07 10.51 2.03
C VAL A 112 -5.50 10.18 1.63
N LEU A 113 -5.93 8.99 2.00
CA LEU A 113 -7.23 8.42 1.65
C LEU A 113 -8.00 8.09 2.91
N SER A 114 -9.33 8.12 2.83
CA SER A 114 -10.21 7.67 3.90
C SER A 114 -11.34 6.79 3.38
N PHE A 115 -11.82 5.90 4.25
CA PHE A 115 -12.97 5.04 4.00
C PHE A 115 -13.68 4.70 5.30
N VAL A 116 -14.96 4.35 5.20
CA VAL A 116 -15.79 4.04 6.37
C VAL A 116 -16.00 2.54 6.51
N VAL A 117 -15.76 2.03 7.71
CA VAL A 117 -16.03 0.64 8.12
C VAL A 117 -16.80 0.61 9.43
N VAL A 118 -17.45 -0.50 9.75
CA VAL A 118 -18.14 -0.68 11.03
C VAL A 118 -17.23 -1.48 11.96
N ASN A 119 -17.03 -0.99 13.18
CA ASN A 119 -16.30 -1.74 14.19
C ASN A 119 -17.02 -3.04 14.54
N GLY A 120 -16.26 -4.09 14.82
CA GLY A 120 -16.81 -5.33 15.33
C GLY A 120 -17.46 -5.18 16.71
N PRO A 121 -18.06 -6.28 17.23
CA PRO A 121 -18.71 -6.28 18.54
C PRO A 121 -17.74 -6.14 19.72
N ASN A 122 -16.43 -6.32 19.48
CA ASN A 122 -15.39 -6.19 20.48
C ASN A 122 -14.59 -4.90 20.24
N THR A 123 -14.21 -4.20 21.31
CA THR A 123 -13.28 -3.07 21.26
C THR A 123 -11.89 -3.59 20.88
N VAL A 124 -11.28 -3.04 19.83
CA VAL A 124 -9.92 -3.41 19.39
C VAL A 124 -9.05 -2.16 19.43
N GLU A 125 -8.12 -2.12 20.39
CA GLU A 125 -7.30 -0.94 20.71
C GLU A 125 -6.11 -0.73 19.75
N SER A 126 -5.72 -1.74 18.96
CA SER A 126 -4.67 -1.59 17.94
C SER A 126 -4.83 -2.62 16.82
N ARG A 127 -4.49 -2.22 15.60
CA ARG A 127 -4.48 -3.08 14.41
C ARG A 127 -3.14 -2.94 13.71
N ASP A 128 -2.44 -4.06 13.52
CA ASP A 128 -1.21 -4.09 12.73
C ASP A 128 -1.56 -4.05 11.24
N VAL A 129 -1.55 -2.85 10.67
CA VAL A 129 -1.86 -2.67 9.25
C VAL A 129 -0.64 -2.98 8.40
N ARG A 130 -0.82 -3.87 7.44
CA ARG A 130 0.20 -4.26 6.47
C ARG A 130 -0.19 -3.75 5.10
N VAL A 131 0.80 -3.31 4.33
CA VAL A 131 0.61 -2.92 2.94
C VAL A 131 1.40 -3.85 2.04
N SER A 132 0.73 -4.40 1.05
CA SER A 132 1.36 -5.08 -0.07
C SER A 132 0.90 -4.43 -1.38
N PHE A 133 1.60 -4.74 -2.47
CA PHE A 133 1.27 -4.24 -3.79
C PHE A 133 1.53 -5.31 -4.84
N SER A 134 0.87 -5.17 -5.98
CA SER A 134 1.22 -5.87 -7.20
C SER A 134 1.45 -4.83 -8.30
N VAL A 135 2.52 -4.99 -9.08
CA VAL A 135 2.81 -4.11 -10.20
C VAL A 135 1.97 -4.54 -11.41
N GLY A 136 1.16 -3.62 -11.93
CA GLY A 136 0.41 -3.80 -13.17
C GLY A 136 1.35 -3.91 -14.36
N GLY A 137 0.96 -4.66 -15.39
CA GLY A 137 1.78 -4.80 -16.61
C GLY A 137 2.77 -5.98 -16.63
N GLY A 138 2.63 -6.98 -15.75
CA GLY A 138 3.29 -8.29 -15.90
C GLY A 138 4.69 -8.43 -15.32
N TYR A 139 5.16 -7.49 -14.50
CA TYR A 139 6.41 -7.62 -13.76
C TYR A 139 6.12 -8.04 -12.32
N ASP A 140 6.03 -9.34 -12.08
CA ASP A 140 5.86 -9.91 -10.74
C ASP A 140 7.22 -9.89 -10.00
N VAL A 141 7.36 -9.01 -9.01
CA VAL A 141 8.46 -9.06 -8.03
C VAL A 141 7.87 -9.54 -6.73
N SER A 142 7.83 -10.86 -6.57
CA SER A 142 7.56 -11.51 -5.28
C SER A 142 8.86 -11.52 -4.48
N VAL A 143 8.92 -10.70 -3.42
CA VAL A 143 9.95 -10.83 -2.37
C VAL A 143 9.39 -11.78 -1.32
N SER A 144 9.97 -12.98 -1.24
CA SER A 144 9.78 -13.91 -0.12
C SER A 144 11.01 -13.85 0.76
N ASP A 145 10.83 -13.43 2.02
CA ASP A 145 11.87 -13.53 3.05
C ASP A 145 12.22 -15.01 3.28
N GLU A 146 13.51 -15.35 3.23
CA GLU A 146 14.07 -16.63 3.70
C GLU A 146 14.66 -16.46 5.10
#